data_AF-A0A3M0X870-F1
#
_entry.id   AF-A0A3M0X870-F1
#
_cell.length_a   1.000
_cell.length_b   1.000
_cell.length_c   1.000
_cell.angle_alpha   90.00
_cell.angle_beta   90.00
_cell.angle_gamma   90.00
#
_symmetry.space_group_name_H-M   'P 1'
#
loop_
_entity.id
_entity.type
_entity.pdbx_description
1 polymer ?
#
loop_
_entity_poly.entity_id
_entity_poly.type
_entity_poly.pdbx_seq_one_letter_code
_entity_poly.pdbx_strand_id
1 'polypeptide(L)'
;MCKKYLCVLFSLMLIFSFFNKVYASSESEILLKLLLKKGYITQEEYEEVLSELRGKKSVEKRVEEIEKRAEEMEKEHEELIQQYGTLSERYETMLKKVIHNISIHGGITMITQGSMNNDDNLPVRDDATDATYSIDLELYAPLSEHSEAFMLIEAGDGEGLNDEIPAFHGINDDAFGEGENDLEITEAWYNHRWLDDHLIFTVGKIDLTNYFDANEVANDEHFQFISSGFVNNIA
;
A
#
# COMPACT_ATOMS: atom_id res chain seq x y z
N MET A 1 -60.98 19.95 -45.81
CA MET A 1 -60.20 21.15 -46.18
C MET A 1 -59.04 21.47 -45.21
N CYS A 2 -58.46 20.50 -44.47
CA CYS A 2 -57.58 20.81 -43.32
C CYS A 2 -56.14 20.24 -43.36
N LYS A 3 -55.74 19.45 -44.38
CA LYS A 3 -54.39 18.84 -44.42
C LYS A 3 -53.35 19.61 -45.25
N LYS A 4 -53.75 20.44 -46.22
CA LYS A 4 -52.81 21.17 -47.09
C LYS A 4 -52.22 22.42 -46.43
N TYR A 5 -52.93 23.06 -45.51
CA TYR A 5 -52.44 24.25 -44.80
C TYR A 5 -51.45 23.91 -43.67
N LEU A 6 -51.58 22.73 -43.05
CA LEU A 6 -50.70 22.31 -41.96
C LEU A 6 -49.28 21.96 -42.46
N CYS A 7 -49.14 21.35 -43.63
CA CYS A 7 -47.81 21.08 -44.22
C CYS A 7 -47.09 22.36 -44.67
N VAL A 8 -47.81 23.40 -45.09
CA VAL A 8 -47.21 24.68 -45.50
C VAL A 8 -46.73 25.48 -44.29
N LEU A 9 -47.48 25.45 -43.17
CA LEU A 9 -47.05 26.07 -41.91
C LEU A 9 -45.84 25.36 -41.28
N PHE A 10 -45.78 24.03 -41.35
CA PHE A 10 -44.63 23.27 -40.82
C PHE A 10 -43.36 23.44 -41.67
N SER A 11 -43.50 23.59 -42.99
CA SER A 11 -42.36 23.86 -43.88
C SER A 11 -41.87 25.32 -43.76
N LEU A 12 -42.76 26.29 -43.51
CA LEU A 12 -42.36 27.67 -43.20
C LEU A 12 -41.68 27.80 -41.83
N MET A 13 -42.07 27.04 -40.82
CA MET A 13 -41.36 27.00 -39.53
C MET A 13 -40.00 26.29 -39.60
N LEU A 14 -39.85 25.27 -40.45
CA LEU A 14 -38.54 24.64 -40.73
C LEU A 14 -37.60 25.56 -41.52
N ILE A 15 -38.14 26.37 -42.44
CA ILE A 15 -37.34 27.39 -43.14
C ILE A 15 -36.93 28.52 -42.18
N PHE A 16 -37.80 28.95 -41.26
CA PHE A 16 -37.44 29.98 -40.26
C PHE A 16 -36.47 29.49 -39.17
N SER A 17 -36.42 28.19 -38.87
CA SER A 17 -35.46 27.62 -37.91
C SER A 17 -34.08 27.33 -38.52
N PHE A 18 -33.98 27.18 -39.85
CA PHE A 18 -32.69 27.02 -40.53
C PHE A 18 -31.97 28.34 -40.87
N PHE A 19 -32.69 29.47 -40.96
CA PHE A 19 -32.06 30.76 -41.27
C PHE A 19 -31.48 31.51 -40.07
N ASN A 20 -31.57 30.98 -38.84
CA ASN A 20 -30.89 31.56 -37.67
C ASN A 20 -29.42 31.15 -37.52
N LYS A 21 -28.88 30.36 -38.45
CA LYS A 21 -27.42 30.21 -38.61
C LYS A 21 -26.89 31.24 -39.60
N VAL A 22 -27.04 32.53 -39.27
CA VAL A 22 -26.26 33.56 -39.95
C VAL A 22 -24.85 33.50 -39.36
N TYR A 23 -23.91 33.11 -40.21
CA TYR A 23 -22.47 33.13 -39.95
C TYR A 23 -22.07 34.45 -39.30
N ALA A 24 -21.68 34.38 -38.02
CA ALA A 24 -21.02 35.47 -37.32
C ALA A 24 -19.53 35.49 -37.69
N SER A 25 -19.23 35.79 -38.94
CA SER A 25 -17.87 36.09 -39.40
C SER A 25 -17.64 37.61 -39.39
N SER A 26 -16.43 38.07 -39.68
CA SER A 26 -16.07 39.49 -39.88
C SER A 26 -17.05 40.27 -40.78
N GLU A 27 -17.86 39.59 -41.58
CA GLU A 27 -18.88 40.15 -42.46
C GLU A 27 -20.07 40.76 -41.71
N SER A 28 -20.44 40.25 -40.52
CA SER A 28 -21.61 40.74 -39.76
C SER A 28 -21.38 42.13 -39.16
N GLU A 29 -20.18 42.40 -38.64
CA GLU A 29 -19.79 43.74 -38.16
C GLU A 29 -19.71 44.74 -39.33
N ILE A 30 -19.27 44.28 -40.51
CA ILE A 30 -19.21 45.12 -41.72
C ILE A 30 -20.62 45.47 -42.21
N LEU A 31 -21.56 44.51 -42.19
CA LEU A 31 -22.98 44.73 -42.52
C LEU A 31 -23.66 45.68 -41.54
N LEU A 32 -23.45 45.51 -40.23
CA LEU A 32 -23.99 46.42 -39.21
C LEU A 32 -23.48 47.86 -39.39
N LYS A 33 -22.18 48.04 -39.68
CA LYS A 33 -21.60 49.36 -39.99
C LYS A 33 -22.19 49.98 -41.27
N LEU A 34 -22.48 49.16 -42.28
CA LEU A 34 -23.12 49.62 -43.52
C LEU A 34 -24.57 50.04 -43.30
N LEU A 35 -25.34 49.30 -42.48
CA LEU A 35 -26.72 49.62 -42.15
C LEU A 35 -26.84 50.91 -41.32
N LEU A 36 -25.94 51.10 -40.35
CA LEU A 36 -25.82 52.34 -39.58
C LEU A 36 -25.46 53.52 -40.50
N LYS A 37 -24.47 53.36 -41.39
CA LYS A 37 -24.04 54.40 -42.34
C LYS A 37 -25.15 54.80 -43.32
N LYS A 38 -26.05 53.87 -43.68
CA LYS A 38 -27.21 54.14 -44.53
C LYS A 38 -28.44 54.66 -43.76
N GLY A 39 -28.35 54.80 -42.43
CA GLY A 39 -29.42 55.32 -41.58
C GLY A 39 -30.59 54.34 -41.37
N TYR A 40 -30.40 53.06 -41.66
CA TYR A 40 -31.44 52.04 -41.45
C TYR A 40 -31.57 51.58 -40.00
N ILE A 41 -30.52 51.77 -39.21
CA ILE A 41 -30.48 51.51 -37.78
C ILE A 41 -29.86 52.72 -37.09
N THR A 42 -30.25 52.96 -35.85
CA THR A 42 -29.69 54.00 -34.99
C THR A 42 -28.37 53.57 -34.36
N GLN A 43 -27.63 54.53 -33.81
CA GLN A 43 -26.38 54.25 -33.09
C GLN A 43 -26.61 53.36 -31.86
N GLU A 44 -27.75 53.55 -31.18
CA GLU A 44 -28.13 52.80 -29.98
C GLU A 44 -28.44 51.33 -30.32
N GLU A 45 -29.24 51.09 -31.37
CA GLU A 45 -29.53 49.73 -31.88
C GLU A 45 -28.26 49.03 -32.40
N TYR A 46 -27.34 49.77 -33.01
CA TYR A 46 -26.06 49.23 -33.45
C TYR A 46 -25.22 48.75 -32.26
N GLU A 47 -25.12 49.55 -31.19
CA GLU A 47 -24.32 49.21 -30.00
C GLU A 47 -24.92 48.04 -29.21
N GLU A 48 -26.25 47.99 -29.08
CA GLU A 48 -26.98 46.89 -28.44
C GLU A 48 -26.69 45.54 -29.15
N VAL A 49 -26.91 45.48 -30.46
CA VAL A 49 -26.70 44.25 -31.25
C VAL A 49 -25.22 43.83 -31.27
N LEU A 50 -24.30 44.79 -31.32
CA LEU A 50 -22.87 44.50 -31.26
C LEU A 50 -22.46 43.91 -29.90
N SER A 51 -23.09 44.37 -28.80
CA SER A 51 -22.83 43.88 -27.45
C SER A 51 -23.28 42.42 -27.28
N GLU A 52 -24.45 42.05 -27.82
CA GLU A 52 -24.96 40.68 -27.80
C GLU A 52 -24.10 39.72 -28.63
N LEU A 53 -23.66 40.15 -29.82
CA LEU A 53 -22.79 39.37 -30.70
C LEU A 53 -21.42 39.11 -30.05
N ARG A 54 -20.85 40.12 -29.40
CA ARG A 54 -19.61 39.97 -28.63
C ARG A 54 -19.79 39.03 -27.43
N GLY A 55 -20.94 39.10 -26.76
CA GLY A 55 -21.32 38.18 -25.69
C GLY A 55 -21.38 36.72 -26.16
N LYS A 56 -22.03 36.44 -27.31
CA LYS A 56 -22.12 35.09 -27.88
C LYS A 56 -20.76 34.53 -28.33
N LYS A 57 -19.93 35.35 -28.99
CA LYS A 57 -18.58 34.93 -29.41
C LYS A 57 -17.66 34.59 -28.23
N SER A 58 -17.86 35.25 -27.09
CA SER A 58 -17.17 34.94 -25.83
C SER A 58 -17.62 33.59 -25.26
N VAL A 59 -18.92 33.27 -25.37
CA VAL A 59 -19.46 31.97 -24.95
C VAL A 59 -18.95 30.83 -25.84
N GLU A 60 -18.95 30.99 -27.16
CA GLU A 60 -18.44 29.99 -28.11
C GLU A 60 -16.97 29.65 -27.83
N LYS A 61 -16.13 30.66 -27.60
CA LYS A 61 -14.72 30.46 -27.26
C LYS A 61 -14.52 29.71 -25.93
N ARG A 62 -15.38 29.97 -24.94
CA ARG A 62 -15.36 29.26 -23.66
C ARG A 62 -15.83 27.81 -23.79
N VAL A 63 -16.82 27.55 -24.65
CA VAL A 63 -17.29 26.19 -24.95
C VAL A 63 -16.19 25.38 -25.62
N GLU A 64 -15.52 25.95 -26.62
CA GLU A 64 -14.38 25.30 -27.30
C GLU A 64 -13.21 25.01 -26.34
N GLU A 65 -12.92 25.93 -25.41
CA GLU A 65 -11.89 25.71 -24.39
C GLU A 65 -12.29 24.62 -23.37
N ILE A 66 -13.58 24.53 -23.01
CA ILE A 66 -14.11 23.49 -22.12
C ILE A 66 -14.09 22.13 -22.81
N GLU A 67 -14.52 22.05 -24.08
CA GLU A 67 -14.49 20.81 -24.87
C GLU A 67 -13.05 20.29 -24.99
N LYS A 68 -12.09 21.18 -25.29
CA LYS A 68 -10.68 20.80 -25.35
C LYS A 68 -10.14 20.28 -24.01
N ARG A 69 -10.48 20.95 -22.89
CA ARG A 69 -10.10 20.48 -21.54
C ARG A 69 -10.78 19.17 -21.17
N ALA A 70 -12.02 18.94 -21.62
CA ALA A 70 -12.71 17.68 -21.41
C ALA A 70 -12.04 16.54 -22.18
N GLU A 71 -11.66 16.76 -23.44
CA GLU A 71 -10.90 15.78 -24.24
C GLU A 71 -9.52 15.47 -23.64
N GLU A 72 -8.80 16.48 -23.13
CA GLU A 72 -7.53 16.30 -22.42
C GLU A 72 -7.71 15.49 -21.14
N MET A 73 -8.74 15.81 -20.35
CA MET A 73 -9.06 15.11 -19.11
C MET A 73 -9.50 13.66 -19.34
N GLU A 74 -10.26 13.38 -20.41
CA GLU A 74 -10.64 12.01 -20.79
C GLU A 74 -9.42 11.17 -21.15
N LYS A 75 -8.46 11.73 -21.90
CA LYS A 75 -7.19 11.05 -22.23
C LYS A 75 -6.35 10.78 -20.98
N GLU A 76 -6.18 11.78 -20.11
CA GLU A 76 -5.46 11.59 -18.85
C GLU A 76 -6.14 10.52 -17.97
N HIS A 77 -7.48 10.48 -17.96
CA HIS A 77 -8.23 9.47 -17.23
C HIS A 77 -8.05 8.06 -17.82
N GLU A 78 -8.07 7.92 -19.15
CA GLU A 78 -7.80 6.65 -19.83
C GLU A 78 -6.38 6.15 -19.58
N GLU A 79 -5.38 7.03 -19.65
CA GLU A 79 -3.98 6.71 -19.34
C GLU A 79 -3.82 6.26 -17.88
N LEU A 80 -4.48 6.95 -16.95
CA LEU A 80 -4.49 6.60 -15.54
C LEU A 80 -5.12 5.21 -15.33
N ILE A 81 -6.26 4.92 -15.95
CA ILE A 81 -6.92 3.60 -15.88
C ILE A 81 -5.99 2.51 -16.40
N GLN A 82 -5.31 2.73 -17.52
CA GLN A 82 -4.34 1.77 -18.07
C GLN A 82 -3.15 1.56 -17.12
N GLN A 83 -2.63 2.65 -16.54
CA GLN A 83 -1.54 2.57 -15.57
C GLN A 83 -1.95 1.78 -14.32
N TYR A 84 -3.14 2.02 -13.78
CA TYR A 84 -3.67 1.24 -12.65
C TYR A 84 -3.91 -0.22 -13.02
N GLY A 85 -4.42 -0.51 -14.21
CA GLY A 85 -4.62 -1.88 -14.70
C GLY A 85 -3.31 -2.66 -14.78
N THR A 86 -2.29 -2.09 -15.42
CA THR A 86 -0.96 -2.71 -15.54
C THR A 86 -0.27 -2.89 -14.19
N LEU A 87 -0.42 -1.91 -13.28
CA LEU A 87 0.11 -2.00 -11.92
C LEU A 87 -0.58 -3.12 -11.14
N SER A 88 -1.91 -3.22 -11.23
CA SER A 88 -2.71 -4.27 -10.58
C SER A 88 -2.29 -5.67 -11.05
N GLU A 89 -2.16 -5.89 -12.36
CA GLU A 89 -1.70 -7.17 -12.91
C GLU A 89 -0.29 -7.54 -12.44
N ARG A 90 0.60 -6.55 -12.35
CA ARG A 90 1.95 -6.74 -11.82
C ARG A 90 1.92 -7.14 -10.34
N TYR A 91 1.10 -6.48 -9.52
CA TYR A 91 0.93 -6.85 -8.11
C TYR A 91 0.36 -8.25 -7.95
N GLU A 92 -0.67 -8.63 -8.70
CA GLU A 92 -1.20 -10.00 -8.65
C GLU A 92 -0.16 -11.05 -9.03
N THR A 93 0.64 -10.77 -10.06
CA THR A 93 1.69 -11.68 -10.51
C THR A 93 2.78 -11.82 -9.44
N MET A 94 3.19 -10.72 -8.83
CA MET A 94 4.13 -10.72 -7.71
C MET A 94 3.58 -11.47 -6.51
N LEU A 95 2.33 -11.20 -6.11
CA LEU A 95 1.67 -11.88 -4.99
C LEU A 95 1.57 -13.39 -5.22
N LYS A 96 1.16 -13.83 -6.42
CA LYS A 96 1.12 -15.26 -6.77
C LYS A 96 2.50 -15.90 -6.69
N LYS A 97 3.54 -15.21 -7.18
CA LYS A 97 4.92 -15.71 -7.13
C LYS A 97 5.44 -15.80 -5.70
N VAL A 98 5.17 -14.79 -4.89
CA VAL A 98 5.56 -14.76 -3.47
C VAL A 98 4.84 -15.87 -2.72
N ILE A 99 3.50 -15.90 -2.76
CA ILE A 99 2.68 -16.88 -2.03
C ILE A 99 3.08 -18.33 -2.36
N HIS A 100 3.37 -18.64 -3.63
CA HIS A 100 3.82 -19.98 -4.01
C HIS A 100 5.20 -20.37 -3.47
N ASN A 101 6.04 -19.39 -3.14
CA ASN A 101 7.40 -19.63 -2.67
C ASN A 101 7.58 -19.30 -1.18
N ILE A 102 6.52 -18.92 -0.45
CA ILE A 102 6.60 -18.76 0.99
C ILE A 102 6.87 -20.13 1.61
N SER A 103 7.93 -20.22 2.40
CA SER A 103 8.22 -21.37 3.25
C SER A 103 7.72 -21.07 4.65
N ILE A 104 7.08 -22.06 5.27
CA ILE A 104 6.56 -21.96 6.62
C ILE A 104 7.18 -23.10 7.41
N HIS A 105 7.85 -22.78 8.51
CA HIS A 105 8.35 -23.76 9.48
C HIS A 105 7.70 -23.48 10.82
N GLY A 106 7.52 -24.52 11.62
CA GLY A 106 7.03 -24.35 12.96
C GLY A 106 7.61 -25.39 13.90
N GLY A 107 7.92 -24.94 15.11
CA GLY A 107 8.46 -25.71 16.20
C GLY A 107 7.50 -25.72 17.37
N ILE A 108 7.53 -26.80 18.17
CA ILE A 108 6.93 -26.81 19.49
C ILE A 108 7.94 -27.49 20.40
N THR A 109 8.36 -26.81 21.45
CA THR A 109 9.25 -27.35 22.46
C THR A 109 8.53 -27.43 23.81
N MET A 110 8.81 -28.49 24.56
CA MET A 110 8.32 -28.68 25.92
C MET A 110 9.46 -29.21 26.77
N ILE A 111 9.74 -28.52 27.88
CA ILE A 111 10.85 -28.80 28.77
C ILE A 111 10.28 -29.05 30.17
N THR A 112 10.73 -30.11 30.84
CA THR A 112 10.45 -30.33 32.27
C THR A 112 11.75 -30.37 33.04
N GLN A 113 11.88 -29.54 34.07
CA GLN A 113 13.09 -29.41 34.89
C GLN A 113 12.76 -29.69 36.34
N GLY A 114 13.73 -30.19 37.11
CA GLY A 114 13.59 -30.38 38.55
C GLY A 114 14.89 -30.11 39.30
N SER A 115 14.77 -29.57 40.51
CA SER A 115 15.89 -29.28 41.40
C SER A 115 15.99 -30.31 42.53
N MET A 116 17.18 -30.48 43.09
CA MET A 116 17.41 -31.31 44.28
C MET A 116 18.40 -30.62 45.23
N ASN A 117 18.12 -30.68 46.54
CA ASN A 117 18.86 -30.00 47.59
C ASN A 117 18.97 -28.47 47.35
N ASN A 118 17.89 -27.86 46.86
CA ASN A 118 17.84 -26.42 46.64
C ASN A 118 17.87 -25.65 47.98
N ASP A 119 17.28 -26.25 49.01
CA ASP A 119 17.23 -25.76 50.39
C ASP A 119 18.62 -25.63 51.05
N ASP A 120 19.57 -26.48 50.66
CA ASP A 120 20.98 -26.40 51.11
C ASP A 120 21.72 -25.18 50.55
N ASN A 121 21.36 -24.72 49.35
CA ASN A 121 22.00 -23.58 48.66
C ASN A 121 21.24 -22.26 48.87
N LEU A 122 19.91 -22.35 49.09
CA LEU A 122 19.01 -21.24 49.37
C LEU A 122 17.95 -21.66 50.39
N PRO A 123 18.12 -21.29 51.67
CA PRO A 123 17.26 -21.77 52.76
C PRO A 123 15.77 -21.36 52.69
N VAL A 124 15.38 -20.56 51.70
CA VAL A 124 14.01 -20.04 51.49
C VAL A 124 13.30 -20.77 50.35
N ARG A 125 13.97 -21.66 49.62
CA ARG A 125 13.42 -22.35 48.45
C ARG A 125 13.60 -23.86 48.55
N ASP A 126 12.49 -24.57 48.46
CA ASP A 126 12.44 -26.03 48.44
C ASP A 126 12.84 -26.57 47.05
N ASP A 127 12.94 -27.89 46.95
CA ASP A 127 13.04 -28.58 45.67
C ASP A 127 11.77 -28.34 44.83
N ALA A 128 11.96 -28.01 43.56
CA ALA A 128 10.90 -27.67 42.63
C ALA A 128 10.93 -28.57 41.38
N THR A 129 9.82 -28.59 40.66
CA THR A 129 9.69 -29.31 39.39
C THR A 129 8.68 -28.58 38.53
N ASP A 130 9.16 -28.07 37.41
CA ASP A 130 8.41 -27.13 36.58
C ASP A 130 8.48 -27.55 35.11
N ALA A 131 7.55 -27.00 34.34
CA ALA A 131 7.41 -27.27 32.93
C ALA A 131 7.27 -25.96 32.16
N THR A 132 7.95 -25.88 31.03
CA THR A 132 7.88 -24.78 30.07
C THR A 132 7.47 -25.33 28.72
N TYR A 133 6.76 -24.54 27.94
CA TYR A 133 6.56 -24.82 26.53
C TYR A 133 6.73 -23.56 25.69
N SER A 134 7.14 -23.74 24.45
CA SER A 134 7.26 -22.69 23.43
C SER A 134 6.82 -23.21 22.07
N ILE A 135 6.42 -22.29 21.21
CA ILE A 135 5.88 -22.52 19.89
C ILE A 135 6.45 -21.45 18.97
N ASP A 136 7.06 -21.90 17.89
CA ASP A 136 7.70 -21.04 16.91
C ASP A 136 6.99 -21.19 15.58
N LEU A 137 6.82 -20.08 14.88
CA LEU A 137 6.31 -20.03 13.53
C LEU A 137 7.18 -19.10 12.69
N GLU A 138 7.94 -19.70 11.79
CA GLU A 138 8.80 -19.00 10.85
C GLU A 138 8.11 -18.87 9.49
N LEU A 139 8.22 -17.67 8.91
CA LEU A 139 7.76 -17.37 7.56
C LEU A 139 8.94 -16.82 6.77
N TYR A 140 9.31 -17.51 5.70
CA TYR A 140 10.34 -17.07 4.77
C TYR A 140 9.76 -16.81 3.38
N ALA A 141 9.99 -15.63 2.83
CA ALA A 141 9.44 -15.19 1.56
C ALA A 141 10.55 -14.72 0.59
N PRO A 142 10.91 -15.51 -0.44
CA PRO A 142 11.83 -15.06 -1.48
C PRO A 142 11.09 -14.15 -2.47
N LEU A 143 11.21 -12.84 -2.27
CA LEU A 143 10.48 -11.82 -3.04
C LEU A 143 11.03 -11.65 -4.47
N SER A 144 12.34 -11.82 -4.65
CA SER A 144 13.02 -11.81 -5.95
C SER A 144 14.34 -12.59 -5.89
N GLU A 145 15.14 -12.57 -6.96
CA GLU A 145 16.49 -13.18 -6.96
C GLU A 145 17.45 -12.49 -5.98
N HIS A 146 17.19 -11.22 -5.66
CA HIS A 146 18.07 -10.38 -4.83
C HIS A 146 17.41 -9.89 -3.54
N SER A 147 16.22 -10.38 -3.20
CA SER A 147 15.48 -9.90 -2.04
C SER A 147 14.62 -10.96 -1.39
N GLU A 148 14.59 -10.94 -0.07
CA GLU A 148 13.78 -11.84 0.75
C GLU A 148 13.23 -11.10 1.98
N ALA A 149 12.23 -11.71 2.60
CA ALA A 149 11.71 -11.27 3.88
C ALA A 149 11.56 -12.49 4.80
N PHE A 150 11.75 -12.24 6.10
CA PHE A 150 11.62 -13.24 7.14
C PHE A 150 10.78 -12.68 8.29
N MET A 151 10.03 -13.55 8.95
CA MET A 151 9.30 -13.26 10.16
C MET A 151 9.32 -14.50 11.06
N LEU A 152 9.66 -14.29 12.33
CA LEU A 152 9.56 -15.27 13.40
C LEU A 152 8.49 -14.80 14.37
N ILE A 153 7.58 -15.71 14.69
CA ILE A 153 6.52 -15.52 15.67
C ILE A 153 6.70 -16.58 16.74
N GLU A 154 6.77 -16.16 17.99
CA GLU A 154 7.00 -17.04 19.13
C GLU A 154 5.89 -16.85 20.16
N ALA A 155 5.58 -17.92 20.88
CA ALA A 155 4.67 -17.90 22.02
C ALA A 155 5.04 -19.04 22.97
N GLY A 156 4.90 -18.82 24.26
CA GLY A 156 5.21 -19.85 25.26
C GLY A 156 4.66 -19.51 26.63
N ASP A 157 4.95 -20.37 27.60
CA ASP A 157 4.67 -20.11 29.02
C ASP A 157 5.60 -20.93 29.91
N GLY A 158 5.88 -20.39 31.09
CA GLY A 158 6.59 -21.06 32.18
C GLY A 158 8.03 -20.58 32.35
N GLU A 159 8.42 -20.30 33.60
CA GLU A 159 9.76 -19.86 34.02
C GLU A 159 10.81 -21.00 34.02
N GLY A 160 10.36 -22.26 33.95
CA GLY A 160 11.23 -23.40 34.22
C GLY A 160 11.69 -23.34 35.67
N LEU A 161 13.01 -23.48 35.91
CA LEU A 161 13.61 -23.29 37.24
C LEU A 161 14.30 -21.93 37.42
N ASN A 162 14.09 -20.98 36.50
CA ASN A 162 14.78 -19.69 36.51
C ASN A 162 14.40 -18.85 37.72
N ASP A 163 13.15 -18.93 38.15
CA ASP A 163 12.70 -18.18 39.30
C ASP A 163 13.08 -18.89 40.60
N GLU A 164 13.25 -20.22 40.69
CA GLU A 164 13.72 -20.91 41.90
C GLU A 164 15.23 -20.86 42.12
N ILE A 165 16.03 -21.07 41.07
CA ILE A 165 17.50 -21.20 41.17
C ILE A 165 18.17 -19.89 40.72
N PRO A 166 18.75 -19.09 41.64
CA PRO A 166 19.47 -17.88 41.32
C PRO A 166 20.81 -18.28 40.71
N ALA A 167 20.90 -18.12 39.41
CA ALA A 167 22.13 -18.25 38.68
C ALA A 167 22.50 -16.91 38.04
N PHE A 168 23.79 -16.68 37.86
CA PHE A 168 24.28 -15.50 37.16
C PHE A 168 23.88 -15.53 35.66
N HIS A 169 23.54 -16.71 35.16
CA HIS A 169 23.01 -16.98 33.83
C HIS A 169 21.68 -17.73 33.99
N GLY A 170 20.73 -17.56 33.07
CA GLY A 170 19.49 -18.34 33.10
C GLY A 170 19.75 -19.86 33.04
N ILE A 171 18.90 -20.61 33.72
CA ILE A 171 18.91 -22.08 33.73
C ILE A 171 18.16 -22.64 32.52
N ASN A 172 17.10 -21.95 32.11
CA ASN A 172 16.30 -22.23 30.93
C ASN A 172 16.19 -20.98 30.05
N ASP A 173 16.85 -20.99 28.90
CA ASP A 173 16.85 -19.88 27.95
C ASP A 173 15.60 -19.90 27.04
N ASP A 174 14.88 -21.02 27.02
CA ASP A 174 13.58 -21.19 26.37
C ASP A 174 12.40 -20.82 27.31
N ALA A 175 12.68 -20.24 28.47
CA ALA A 175 11.63 -19.79 29.38
C ALA A 175 11.02 -18.46 28.93
N PHE A 176 9.70 -18.44 28.73
CA PHE A 176 8.93 -17.24 28.39
C PHE A 176 8.49 -16.43 29.62
N GLY A 177 8.45 -17.08 30.78
CA GLY A 177 7.99 -16.49 32.04
C GLY A 177 6.54 -16.80 32.39
N GLU A 178 6.16 -16.65 33.66
CA GLU A 178 4.80 -17.01 34.11
C GLU A 178 3.76 -15.97 33.65
N GLY A 179 2.82 -16.40 32.81
CA GLY A 179 1.72 -15.55 32.37
C GLY A 179 2.04 -14.65 31.19
N GLU A 180 3.23 -14.78 30.61
CA GLU A 180 3.64 -14.15 29.34
C GLU A 180 3.19 -14.99 28.13
N ASN A 181 1.92 -15.40 28.13
CA ASN A 181 1.29 -16.21 27.06
C ASN A 181 0.99 -15.40 25.79
N ASP A 182 1.68 -14.29 25.58
CA ASP A 182 1.45 -13.41 24.44
C ASP A 182 2.17 -13.96 23.19
N LEU A 183 1.51 -13.82 22.05
CA LEU A 183 2.13 -14.10 20.76
C LEU A 183 2.99 -12.89 20.37
N GLU A 184 4.30 -13.09 20.27
CA GLU A 184 5.26 -12.05 19.93
C GLU A 184 5.83 -12.24 18.52
N ILE A 185 6.03 -11.14 17.80
CA ILE A 185 6.88 -11.13 16.60
C ILE A 185 8.30 -10.80 17.08
N THR A 186 9.15 -11.80 17.22
CA THR A 186 10.50 -11.67 17.77
C THR A 186 11.52 -11.27 16.71
N GLU A 187 11.34 -11.73 15.47
CA GLU A 187 12.06 -11.22 14.30
C GLU A 187 11.11 -10.85 13.16
N ALA A 188 11.42 -9.75 12.47
CA ALA A 188 10.75 -9.38 11.23
C ALA A 188 11.64 -8.44 10.43
N TRP A 189 12.19 -8.93 9.32
CA TRP A 189 13.11 -8.14 8.51
C TRP A 189 12.98 -8.38 7.01
N TYR A 190 13.44 -7.41 6.25
CA TYR A 190 13.62 -7.46 4.81
C TYR A 190 15.11 -7.35 4.48
N ASN A 191 15.57 -8.16 3.54
CA ASN A 191 16.94 -8.17 3.07
C ASN A 191 17.00 -7.93 1.55
N HIS A 192 17.97 -7.13 1.11
CA HIS A 192 18.30 -6.94 -0.29
C HIS A 192 19.81 -7.01 -0.53
N ARG A 193 20.19 -7.68 -1.62
CA ARG A 193 21.59 -7.93 -2.00
C ARG A 193 21.93 -7.23 -3.31
N TRP A 194 23.04 -6.48 -3.34
CA TRP A 194 23.60 -5.87 -4.54
C TRP A 194 25.03 -6.38 -4.79
N LEU A 195 25.48 -6.17 -6.02
CA LEU A 195 26.86 -6.41 -6.45
C LEU A 195 27.30 -7.85 -6.20
N ASP A 196 26.51 -8.84 -6.62
CA ASP A 196 26.78 -10.26 -6.37
C ASP A 196 27.05 -10.52 -4.88
N ASP A 197 26.12 -10.08 -4.03
CA ASP A 197 26.11 -10.22 -2.57
C ASP A 197 27.24 -9.49 -1.81
N HIS A 198 27.98 -8.58 -2.46
CA HIS A 198 29.02 -7.78 -1.78
C HIS A 198 28.44 -6.64 -0.93
N LEU A 199 27.18 -6.26 -1.16
CA LEU A 199 26.46 -5.28 -0.35
C LEU A 199 25.11 -5.87 0.03
N ILE A 200 24.89 -6.05 1.33
CA ILE A 200 23.67 -6.60 1.90
C ILE A 200 23.05 -5.51 2.78
N PHE A 201 21.77 -5.20 2.55
CA PHE A 201 21.00 -4.28 3.37
C PHE A 201 19.83 -5.01 4.00
N THR A 202 19.88 -5.12 5.33
CA THR A 202 18.81 -5.68 6.14
C THR A 202 18.15 -4.57 6.95
N VAL A 203 16.82 -4.53 6.96
CA VAL A 203 16.05 -3.58 7.77
C VAL A 203 14.86 -4.28 8.41
N GLY A 204 14.65 -4.04 9.70
CA GLY A 204 13.57 -4.66 10.47
C GLY A 204 13.87 -4.77 11.96
N LYS A 205 13.06 -5.57 12.66
CA LYS A 205 13.41 -6.16 13.96
C LYS A 205 14.30 -7.36 13.64
N ILE A 206 15.58 -7.24 13.98
CA ILE A 206 16.64 -8.18 13.60
C ILE A 206 17.19 -8.76 14.90
N ASP A 207 17.33 -10.08 14.98
CA ASP A 207 18.14 -10.68 16.02
C ASP A 207 19.63 -10.54 15.67
N LEU A 208 20.40 -9.93 16.56
CA LEU A 208 21.81 -9.64 16.36
C LEU A 208 22.71 -10.85 16.68
N THR A 209 22.23 -11.81 17.47
CA THR A 209 22.96 -13.06 17.77
C THR A 209 23.31 -13.79 16.48
N ASN A 210 22.36 -13.83 15.54
CA ASN A 210 22.49 -14.39 14.18
C ASN A 210 23.60 -13.76 13.33
N TYR A 211 24.15 -12.59 13.71
CA TYR A 211 25.20 -11.90 12.96
C TYR A 211 26.55 -11.86 13.68
N PHE A 212 26.54 -11.84 15.02
CA PHE A 212 27.75 -11.61 15.82
C PHE A 212 28.19 -12.84 16.63
N ASP A 213 27.28 -13.77 16.86
CA ASP A 213 27.54 -14.99 17.62
C ASP A 213 26.94 -16.25 16.95
N ALA A 214 27.02 -16.28 15.61
CA ALA A 214 26.53 -17.39 14.81
C ALA A 214 27.41 -18.64 15.00
N ASN A 215 27.18 -19.38 16.09
CA ASN A 215 27.80 -20.67 16.36
C ASN A 215 26.78 -21.79 16.08
N GLU A 216 27.14 -22.70 15.17
CA GLU A 216 26.28 -23.80 14.70
C GLU A 216 25.93 -24.83 15.80
N VAL A 217 26.63 -24.79 16.93
CA VAL A 217 26.53 -25.74 18.06
C VAL A 217 25.93 -25.07 19.31
N ALA A 218 25.97 -23.73 19.37
CA ALA A 218 25.51 -22.91 20.48
C ALA A 218 24.91 -21.62 19.89
N ASN A 219 23.59 -21.58 19.73
CA ASN A 219 22.76 -20.44 19.30
C ASN A 219 21.28 -20.92 19.19
N ASP A 220 20.93 -21.95 19.96
CA ASP A 220 19.65 -22.67 19.92
C ASP A 220 19.43 -23.37 21.27
N GLU A 221 18.38 -22.94 21.95
CA GLU A 221 17.99 -23.24 23.31
C GLU A 221 17.35 -24.63 23.45
N HIS A 222 17.04 -25.30 22.33
CA HIS A 222 16.30 -26.56 22.30
C HIS A 222 17.13 -27.77 21.87
N PHE A 223 18.26 -27.57 21.19
CA PHE A 223 19.07 -28.69 20.70
C PHE A 223 20.12 -29.17 21.70
N GLN A 224 21.08 -28.31 22.06
CA GLN A 224 22.32 -28.77 22.71
C GLN A 224 22.50 -28.23 24.13
N PHE A 225 22.10 -27.00 24.40
CA PHE A 225 22.16 -26.40 25.72
C PHE A 225 20.86 -25.64 26.02
N ILE A 226 20.33 -25.85 27.21
CA ILE A 226 19.12 -25.16 27.69
C ILE A 226 19.48 -23.95 28.57
N SER A 227 20.69 -23.93 29.15
CA SER A 227 21.11 -22.81 30.01
C SER A 227 21.69 -21.67 29.19
N SER A 228 21.20 -20.46 29.45
CA SER A 228 21.54 -19.23 28.71
C SER A 228 23.04 -18.99 28.56
N GLY A 229 23.84 -19.38 29.57
CA GLY A 229 25.29 -19.20 29.54
C GLY A 229 26.03 -20.03 28.47
N PHE A 230 25.34 -20.97 27.82
CA PHE A 230 25.89 -21.84 26.78
C PHE A 230 25.16 -21.74 25.44
N VAL A 231 24.08 -20.98 25.38
CA VAL A 231 23.29 -20.76 24.17
C VAL A 231 23.91 -19.62 23.38
N ASN A 232 24.01 -18.43 24.00
CA ASN A 232 24.56 -17.23 23.40
C ASN A 232 25.72 -16.68 24.25
N ASN A 233 26.70 -16.06 23.61
CA ASN A 233 27.79 -15.34 24.22
C ASN A 233 27.24 -14.09 24.90
N ILE A 234 27.72 -13.85 26.13
CA ILE A 234 27.28 -12.75 26.99
C ILE A 234 27.83 -11.39 26.54
N ALA A 235 28.75 -11.34 25.56
CA ALA A 235 29.37 -10.12 25.06
C ALA A 235 29.74 -10.14 23.58
#